data_AF-A0A352PS86-F1
#
_entry.id   AF-A0A352PS86-F1
#
_cell.length_a   1.000
_cell.length_b   1.000
_cell.length_c   1.000
_cell.angle_alpha   90.00
_cell.angle_beta   90.00
_cell.angle_gamma   90.00
#
_symmetry.space_group_name_H-M   'P 1'
#
loop_
_entity.id
_entity.type
_entity.pdbx_description
1 polymer ?
#
loop_
_entity_poly.entity_id
_entity_poly.type
_entity_poly.pdbx_seq_one_letter_code
_entity_poly.pdbx_strand_id
1 'polypeptide(L)' 'MAFIDLKRKEIRAKLVYYGPGRGGKTTNVLHIHKTMAKEVCGKMVTIDTRGDRTLFFDFLP' A
#
# COMPACT_ATOMS: atom_id res chain seq x y z
N MET A 1 -5.65 13.35 1.71
CA MET A 1 -4.75 14.52 1.72
C MET A 1 -3.32 14.00 1.78
N ALA A 2 -2.45 14.44 0.89
CA ALA A 2 -1.05 14.03 0.89
C ALA A 2 -0.30 14.75 2.02
N PHE A 3 0.66 14.07 2.65
CA PHE A 3 1.57 14.67 3.61
C PHE A 3 2.85 15.08 2.88
N ILE A 4 3.26 16.35 3.01
CA ILE A 4 4.44 16.88 2.33
C ILE A 4 5.57 17.01 3.36
N ASP A 5 6.66 16.26 3.15
CA ASP A 5 7.87 16.34 3.96
C ASP A 5 8.91 17.21 3.25
N LEU A 6 8.93 18.51 3.58
CA LEU A 6 9.84 19.47 2.95
C LEU A 6 11.32 19.23 3.29
N LYS A 7 11.62 18.64 4.45
CA LYS A 7 13.01 18.35 4.86
C LYS A 7 13.60 17.22 4.02
N ARG A 8 12.77 16.20 3.73
CA ARG A 8 13.15 15.08 2.88
C ARG A 8 12.90 15.30 1.39
N LYS A 9 12.16 16.36 1.03
CA LYS A 9 11.67 16.62 -0.34
C LYS A 9 10.78 15.48 -0.85
N GLU A 10 9.96 14.90 0.02
CA GLU A 10 9.09 13.75 -0.26
C GLU A 10 7.62 14.13 -0.15
N ILE A 11 6.77 13.56 -1.02
CA ILE A 11 5.32 13.66 -0.93
C ILE A 11 4.75 12.27 -0.62
N ARG A 12 4.15 12.13 0.57
CA ARG A 12 3.52 10.89 1.01
C ARG A 12 2.03 10.92 0.69
N ALA A 13 1.62 10.13 -0.29
CA ALA A 13 0.22 9.94 -0.66
C ALA A 13 -0.35 8.64 -0.08
N LYS A 14 -1.63 8.66 0.32
CA LYS A 14 -2.36 7.46 0.75
C LYS A 14 -3.32 7.04 -0.35
N LEU A 15 -3.08 5.87 -0.94
CA LEU A 15 -4.02 5.22 -1.85
C LEU A 15 -4.93 4.26 -1.10
N VAL A 16 -6.23 4.34 -1.36
CA VAL A 16 -7.23 3.47 -0.74
C VAL A 16 -7.95 2.71 -1.84
N TYR A 17 -7.77 1.39 -1.86
CA TYR A 17 -8.53 0.50 -2.72
C TYR A 17 -9.87 0.22 -2.05
N TYR A 18 -10.94 0.78 -2.61
CA TYR A 18 -12.31 0.59 -2.12
C TYR A 18 -13.15 -0.20 -3.12
N GLY A 19 -14.15 -0.93 -2.63
CA GLY A 19 -15.03 -1.74 -3.48
C GLY A 19 -15.63 -2.95 -2.76
N PRO A 20 -16.53 -3.69 -3.42
CA PRO A 20 -17.24 -4.83 -2.83
C PRO A 20 -16.30 -5.98 -2.45
N GLY A 21 -16.77 -6.87 -1.57
CA GLY A 21 -16.06 -8.10 -1.20
C GLY A 21 -15.69 -8.91 -2.45
N ARG A 22 -14.51 -9.57 -2.42
CA ARG A 22 -13.96 -10.34 -3.55
C ARG A 22 -13.72 -9.57 -4.86
N GLY A 23 -13.85 -8.24 -4.87
CA GLY A 23 -13.59 -7.38 -6.04
C GLY A 23 -12.11 -7.17 -6.40
N GLY A 24 -11.21 -8.09 -6.05
CA GLY A 24 -9.82 -8.06 -6.51
C GLY A 24 -8.87 -7.02 -5.87
N LYS A 25 -9.33 -6.23 -4.89
CA LYS A 25 -8.51 -5.20 -4.20
C LYS A 25 -7.16 -5.74 -3.70
N THR A 26 -7.20 -6.83 -2.94
CA THR A 26 -6.01 -7.50 -2.40
C THR A 26 -5.09 -8.00 -3.51
N THR A 27 -5.66 -8.63 -4.54
CA THR A 27 -4.92 -9.12 -5.70
C THR A 27 -4.20 -8.00 -6.44
N ASN A 28 -4.82 -6.82 -6.55
CA ASN A 28 -4.22 -5.67 -7.22
C ASN A 28 -2.98 -5.15 -6.47
N VAL A 29 -3.09 -4.92 -5.15
CA VAL A 29 -1.95 -4.45 -4.32
C VAL A 29 -0.81 -5.48 -4.33
N LEU A 30 -1.12 -6.77 -4.23
CA LEU A 30 -0.14 -7.85 -4.32
C LEU A 30 0.56 -7.89 -5.69
N HIS A 31 -0.16 -7.64 -6.77
CA HIS A 31 0.41 -7.63 -8.11
C HIS A 31 1.36 -6.45 -8.29
N ILE A 32 0.95 -5.24 -7.90
CA ILE A 32 1.78 -4.03 -7.99
C ILE A 32 3.10 -4.23 -7.23
N HIS A 33 3.03 -4.71 -5.99
CA HIS A 33 4.21 -4.98 -5.17
C HIS A 33 5.17 -5.97 -5.82
N LYS A 34 4.65 -7.07 -6.40
CA LYS A 34 5.45 -8.06 -7.13
C LYS A 34 6.11 -7.51 -8.39
N THR A 35 5.47 -6.55 -9.07
CA THR A 35 5.97 -5.97 -10.32
C THR A 35 6.90 -4.77 -10.12
N MET A 36 6.99 -4.21 -8.91
CA MET A 36 7.89 -3.07 -8.65
C MET A 36 9.36 -3.46 -8.67
N ALA A 37 10.22 -2.53 -9.11
CA ALA A 37 11.66 -2.69 -9.06
C ALA A 37 12.13 -2.79 -7.60
N LYS A 38 13.04 -3.72 -7.31
CA LYS A 38 13.51 -4.02 -5.95
C LYS A 38 14.17 -2.82 -5.25
N GLU A 39 14.68 -1.86 -6.02
CA GLU A 39 15.32 -0.64 -5.52
C GLU A 39 14.33 0.35 -4.89
N VAL A 40 13.06 0.31 -5.32
CA VAL A 40 11.99 1.22 -4.87
C VAL A 40 10.88 0.48 -4.11
N CYS A 41 10.90 -0.84 -4.11
CA CYS A 41 9.87 -1.65 -3.49
C CYS A 41 10.08 -1.71 -1.96
N GLY A 42 9.11 -1.16 -1.22
CA GLY A 42 9.09 -1.21 0.23
C GLY A 42 8.78 -2.60 0.79
N LYS A 43 8.86 -2.70 2.12
CA LYS A 43 8.36 -3.91 2.81
C LYS A 43 6.84 -3.88 2.84
N MET A 44 6.21 -4.87 2.21
CA MET A 44 4.79 -5.13 2.38
C MET A 44 4.52 -5.61 3.80
N VAL A 45 3.73 -4.84 4.56
CA VAL A 45 3.25 -5.24 5.87
C VAL A 45 1.77 -5.59 5.77
N THR A 46 1.45 -6.78 6.23
CA THR A 46 0.09 -7.34 6.20
C THR A 46 -0.35 -7.60 7.63
N ILE A 47 -1.40 -6.94 8.09
CA ILE A 47 -1.97 -7.18 9.43
C ILE A 47 -3.28 -7.94 9.24
N ASP A 48 -3.32 -9.20 9.65
CA ASP A 48 -4.52 -10.04 9.60
C ASP A 48 -5.28 -9.96 10.93
N THR A 49 -6.29 -9.09 10.98
CA THR A 49 -7.16 -8.91 12.14
C THR A 49 -8.28 -9.96 12.11
N ARG A 50 -8.39 -10.77 13.18
CA ARG A 50 -9.33 -11.91 13.37
C ARG A 50 -10.82 -11.65 13.10
N GLY A 51 -11.24 -10.43 12.79
CA GLY A 51 -12.65 -10.07 12.59
C GLY A 51 -12.95 -9.19 11.38
N ASP A 52 -11.98 -8.40 10.88
CA ASP A 52 -12.23 -7.59 9.69
C ASP A 52 -10.95 -6.93 9.15
N ARG A 53 -10.78 -7.05 7.83
CA ARG A 53 -9.93 -6.25 6.92
C ARG A 53 -8.43 -6.28 7.17
N THR A 54 -7.79 -7.16 6.42
CA THR A 54 -6.36 -7.11 6.13
C THR A 54 -5.96 -5.73 5.58
N LEU A 55 -5.15 -4.98 6.34
CA LEU A 55 -4.53 -3.75 5.86
C LEU A 55 -3.17 -4.07 5.25
N PHE A 56 -2.98 -3.69 3.99
CA PHE A 56 -1.68 -3.71 3.32
C PHE A 56 -1.07 -2.31 3.41
N PHE A 57 0.11 -2.22 4.00
CA PHE A 57 0.94 -1.03 3.92
C PHE A 57 2.14 -1.36 3.04
N ASP A 58 2.34 -0.56 2.00
CA ASP A 58 3.62 -0.46 1.31
C ASP A 58 4.20 0.91 1.62
N PHE A 59 5.40 0.92 2.18
CA PHE A 59 6.18 2.14 2.37
C PHE A 59 7.08 2.28 1.15
N LEU A 60 6.56 2.94 0.12
CA LEU A 60 7.39 3.44 -0.97
C LEU A 60 8.39 4.46 -0.38
N PRO A 61 9.66 4.44 -0.78
CA PRO A 61 10.58 5.54 -0.51
C PRO A 61 10.13 6.82 -1.22
#